data_AF-F7NKF5-F1
#
_entry.id   AF-F7NKF5-F1
#
_cell.length_a   1.000
_cell.length_b   1.000
_cell.length_c   1.000
_cell.angle_alpha   90.00
_cell.angle_beta   90.00
_cell.angle_gamma   90.00
#
_symmetry.space_group_name_H-M   'P 1'
#
loop_
_entity.id
_entity.type
_entity.pdbx_description
1 polymer ?
#
loop_
_entity_poly.entity_id
_entity_poly.type
_entity_poly.pdbx_seq_one_letter_code
_entity_poly.pdbx_strand_id
1 'polypeptide(L)'
;MGDWMEVMIVREKLTEFRGERTQEEMAGLYGVSQQLWSKWERGACCPSPAMMKQLEVDTGIPMETLFFDAFNNQMELKDEPATKTTA
;
A
#
# COMPACT_ATOMS: atom_id res chain seq x y z
N MET A 1 21.78 -16.63 -9.23
CA MET A 1 21.41 -15.46 -10.06
C MET A 1 20.03 -15.08 -9.57
N GLY A 2 19.92 -14.00 -8.80
CA GLY A 2 18.75 -13.75 -7.96
C GLY A 2 17.46 -13.71 -8.76
N ASP A 3 16.47 -14.47 -8.30
CA ASP A 3 15.07 -14.24 -8.63
C ASP A 3 14.63 -12.98 -7.87
N TRP A 4 15.01 -11.83 -8.44
CA TRP A 4 14.59 -10.50 -8.02
C TRP A 4 13.19 -10.26 -8.54
N MET A 5 12.23 -11.02 -8.00
CA MET A 5 10.81 -10.84 -8.23
C MET A 5 10.13 -10.63 -6.88
N GLU A 6 10.69 -9.72 -6.09
CA GLU A 6 9.93 -9.09 -5.01
C GLU A 6 8.83 -8.31 -5.72
N VAL A 7 7.64 -8.90 -5.75
CA VAL A 7 6.41 -8.29 -6.26
C VAL A 7 6.14 -7.07 -5.39
N MET A 8 6.80 -5.95 -5.69
CA MET A 8 6.47 -4.68 -5.09
C MET A 8 5.09 -4.33 -5.60
N ILE A 9 4.10 -4.41 -4.71
CA ILE A 9 2.74 -3.97 -4.98
C ILE A 9 2.82 -2.48 -5.30
N VAL A 10 2.71 -2.12 -6.57
CA VAL A 10 2.56 -0.71 -6.97
C VAL A 10 1.10 -0.33 -6.73
N ARG A 11 0.87 0.72 -5.95
CA ARG A 11 -0.46 1.30 -5.73
C ARG A 11 -0.81 2.19 -6.91
N GLU A 12 -1.26 1.54 -7.99
CA GLU A 12 -1.57 2.20 -9.27
C GLU A 12 -2.52 3.39 -9.10
N LYS A 13 -3.57 3.24 -8.27
CA LYS A 13 -4.53 4.33 -8.03
C LYS A 13 -3.92 5.57 -7.38
N LEU A 14 -2.92 5.40 -6.52
CA LEU A 14 -2.20 6.53 -5.93
C LEU A 14 -1.32 7.21 -6.99
N THR A 15 -0.75 6.43 -7.90
CA THR A 15 0.04 6.94 -9.04
C THR A 15 -0.85 7.66 -10.06
N GLU A 16 -2.03 7.12 -10.37
CA GLU A 16 -3.04 7.77 -11.22
C GLU A 16 -3.48 9.11 -10.62
N PHE A 17 -3.72 9.16 -9.31
CA PHE A 17 -4.10 10.39 -8.62
C PHE A 17 -3.00 11.46 -8.64
N ARG A 18 -1.73 11.05 -8.55
CA ARG A 18 -0.59 11.96 -8.73
C ARG A 18 -0.61 12.61 -10.12
N GLY A 19 -0.98 11.85 -11.16
CA GLY A 19 -1.04 12.35 -12.53
C GLY A 19 0.32 12.86 -13.01
N GLU A 20 0.34 14.06 -13.59
CA GLU A 20 1.57 14.68 -14.10
C GLU A 20 2.45 15.30 -13.00
N ARG A 21 1.96 15.39 -11.77
CA ARG A 21 2.72 15.96 -10.65
C ARG A 21 3.90 15.06 -10.30
N THR A 22 4.97 15.67 -9.87
CA THR A 22 6.13 14.99 -9.28
C THR A 22 5.78 14.43 -7.91
N GLN A 23 6.53 13.41 -7.47
CA GLN A 23 6.40 12.87 -6.11
C GLN A 23 6.77 13.92 -5.04
N GLU A 24 7.61 14.91 -5.39
CA GLU A 24 7.97 16.01 -4.51
C GLU A 24 6.82 17.00 -4.33
N GLU A 25 6.12 17.35 -5.42
CA GLU A 25 4.90 18.18 -5.35
C GLU A 25 3.82 17.50 -4.51
N MET A 26 3.58 16.20 -4.73
CA MET A 26 2.64 15.45 -3.92
C MET A 26 3.06 15.42 -2.44
N ALA A 27 4.34 15.14 -2.16
CA ALA A 27 4.83 15.14 -0.79
C ALA A 27 4.63 16.50 -0.11
N GLY A 28 4.82 17.60 -0.83
CA GLY A 28 4.52 18.96 -0.36
C GLY A 28 3.05 19.17 0.01
N LEU A 29 2.11 18.66 -0.79
CA LEU A 29 0.66 18.75 -0.51
C LEU A 29 0.26 18.04 0.79
N TYR A 30 0.93 16.94 1.12
CA TYR A 30 0.64 16.13 2.30
C TYR A 30 1.61 16.35 3.46
N GLY A 31 2.52 17.34 3.35
CA GLY A 31 3.48 17.67 4.41
C GLY A 31 4.45 16.54 4.75
N VAL A 32 4.80 15.70 3.78
CA VAL A 32 5.72 14.57 3.94
C VAL A 32 6.97 14.73 3.07
N SER A 33 7.93 13.81 3.20
CA SER A 33 9.09 13.77 2.31
C SER A 33 8.77 13.06 0.99
N GLN A 34 9.44 13.44 -0.10
CA GLN A 34 9.34 12.78 -1.40
C GLN A 34 9.62 11.27 -1.31
N GLN A 35 10.58 10.87 -0.48
CA GLN A 35 10.92 9.46 -0.25
C GLN A 35 9.77 8.70 0.40
N LEU A 36 9.05 9.32 1.35
CA LEU A 36 7.91 8.70 2.00
C LEU A 36 6.75 8.54 1.03
N TRP A 37 6.46 9.57 0.22
CA TRP A 37 5.47 9.47 -0.87
C TRP A 37 5.81 8.34 -1.85
N SER A 38 7.06 8.25 -2.29
CA SER A 38 7.55 7.16 -3.16
C SER A 38 7.35 5.78 -2.53
N LYS A 39 7.57 5.63 -1.21
CA LYS A 39 7.30 4.37 -0.51
C LYS A 39 5.82 4.03 -0.46
N TRP A 40 4.93 5.02 -0.39
CA TRP A 40 3.48 4.79 -0.45
C TRP A 40 3.06 4.28 -1.83
N GLU A 41 3.54 4.91 -2.91
CA GLU A 41 3.21 4.49 -4.29
C GLU A 41 3.71 3.07 -4.61
N ARG A 42 4.84 2.66 -4.04
CA ARG A 42 5.43 1.33 -4.27
C ARG A 42 4.96 0.27 -3.27
N GLY A 43 3.97 0.57 -2.44
CA GLY A 43 3.46 -0.36 -1.42
C GLY A 43 4.46 -0.74 -0.32
N ALA A 44 5.62 -0.07 -0.26
CA ALA A 44 6.68 -0.40 0.69
C ALA A 44 6.33 0.00 2.14
N CYS A 45 5.44 0.99 2.31
CA CYS A 45 4.85 1.30 3.61
C CYS A 45 3.49 2.00 3.45
N CYS A 46 2.79 2.14 4.57
CA CYS A 46 1.46 2.71 4.64
C CYS A 46 1.49 4.10 5.29
N PRO A 47 0.70 5.07 4.81
CA PRO A 47 0.46 6.32 5.55
C PRO A 47 -0.26 6.06 6.88
N SER A 48 -0.34 7.07 7.74
CA SER A 48 -1.18 6.98 8.94
C SER A 48 -2.67 6.91 8.57
N PRO A 49 -3.55 6.35 9.42
CA PRO A 49 -4.99 6.29 9.13
C PRO A 49 -5.63 7.66 8.84
N ALA A 50 -5.19 8.71 9.53
CA ALA A 50 -5.66 10.07 9.27
C ALA A 50 -5.33 10.53 7.84
N MET A 51 -4.12 10.21 7.36
CA MET A 51 -3.67 10.57 6.03
C MET A 51 -4.27 9.67 4.94
N MET A 52 -4.51 8.39 5.24
CA MET A 52 -5.34 7.52 4.39
C MET A 52 -6.74 8.09 4.21
N LYS A 53 -7.36 8.62 5.29
CA LYS A 53 -8.67 9.26 5.22
C LYS A 53 -8.65 10.55 4.42
N GLN A 54 -7.61 11.36 4.57
CA GLN A 54 -7.42 12.56 3.76
C GLN A 54 -7.33 12.22 2.27
N LEU A 55 -6.52 11.22 1.91
CA LEU A 55 -6.39 10.73 0.54
C LEU A 55 -7.72 10.20 -0.02
N GLU A 56 -8.52 9.50 0.77
CA GLU A 56 -9.87 9.09 0.36
C GLU A 56 -10.77 10.29 0.03
N VAL A 57 -10.74 11.33 0.85
CA VAL A 57 -11.51 12.56 0.60
C VAL A 57 -11.04 13.27 -0.66
N ASP A 58 -9.72 13.39 -0.85
CA ASP A 58 -9.13 14.13 -1.98
C ASP A 58 -9.29 13.39 -3.31
N THR A 59 -9.24 12.05 -3.29
CA THR A 59 -9.37 11.20 -4.48
C THR A 59 -10.82 10.83 -4.80
N GLY A 60 -11.71 10.83 -3.80
CA GLY A 60 -13.03 10.21 -3.88
C GLY A 60 -13.01 8.67 -3.92
N ILE A 61 -11.85 8.05 -3.72
CA ILE A 61 -11.66 6.60 -3.77
C ILE A 61 -11.54 6.07 -2.34
N PRO A 62 -12.30 5.03 -1.94
CA PRO A 62 -12.20 4.45 -0.60
C PRO A 62 -10.76 4.07 -0.24
N MET A 63 -10.31 4.35 0.99
CA MET A 63 -8.94 4.02 1.40
C MET A 63 -8.63 2.51 1.31
N GLU A 64 -9.63 1.65 1.50
CA GLU A 64 -9.51 0.19 1.31
C GLU A 64 -9.17 -0.19 -0.14
N THR A 65 -9.59 0.64 -1.10
CA THR A 65 -9.24 0.45 -2.51
C THR A 65 -7.87 1.05 -2.83
N LEU A 66 -7.52 2.21 -2.23
CA LEU A 66 -6.20 2.83 -2.41
C LEU A 66 -5.06 2.01 -1.80
N PHE A 67 -5.33 1.35 -0.67
CA PHE A 67 -4.36 0.63 0.16
C PHE A 67 -4.78 -0.83 0.38
N PHE A 68 -5.36 -1.48 -0.63
CA PHE A 68 -5.89 -2.84 -0.55
C PHE A 68 -4.91 -3.85 0.07
N ASP A 69 -3.62 -3.71 -0.23
CA ASP A 69 -2.55 -4.51 0.33
C ASP A 69 -2.41 -4.36 1.86
N ALA A 70 -2.69 -3.18 2.40
CA ALA A 70 -2.65 -2.94 3.83
C ALA A 70 -3.84 -3.55 4.57
N PHE A 71 -5.00 -3.61 3.91
CA PHE A 71 -6.26 -4.11 4.49
C PHE A 71 -6.44 -5.63 4.31
N ASN A 72 -5.89 -6.22 3.25
CA ASN A 72 -6.06 -7.65 2.92
C ASN A 72 -4.99 -8.58 3.49
N ASN A 73 -4.20 -8.13 4.45
CA ASN A 73 -3.24 -8.96 5.20
C ASN A 73 -3.88 -10.03 6.12
N GLN A 74 -5.13 -10.44 5.87
CA GLN A 74 -5.81 -11.54 6.57
C GLN A 74 -5.79 -12.89 5.82
N MET A 75 -5.12 -13.02 4.66
CA MET A 75 -5.01 -14.32 3.95
C MET A 75 -3.78 -15.18 4.31
N GLU A 76 -3.20 -15.00 5.51
CA GLU A 76 -2.36 -16.01 6.14
C GLU A 76 -2.92 -16.46 7.50
N LEU A 77 -4.20 -16.88 7.53
CA LEU A 77 -4.55 -17.97 8.44
C LEU A 77 -3.86 -19.21 7.88
N LYS A 78 -2.66 -19.49 8.38
CA LYS A 78 -2.02 -20.78 8.18
C LYS A 78 -3.03 -21.84 8.61
N ASP A 79 -3.59 -22.57 7.65
CA ASP A 79 -4.12 -23.90 7.92
C ASP A 79 -2.92 -24.71 8.44
N GLU A 80 -2.75 -24.77 9.77
CA GLU A 80 -1.93 -25.80 10.36
C GLU A 80 -2.58 -27.14 9.94
N PRO A 81 -1.87 -28.02 9.21
CA PRO A 81 -2.44 -29.31 8.90
C PRO A 81 -2.68 -30.03 10.22
N ALA A 82 -3.95 -30.28 10.51
CA ALA A 82 -4.41 -31.07 11.65
C ALA A 82 -3.47 -32.26 11.84
N THR A 83 -2.85 -32.30 13.02
CA THR A 83 -2.02 -33.42 13.46
C THR A 83 -2.83 -34.70 13.30
N LYS A 84 -2.42 -35.54 12.35
CA LYS A 84 -2.92 -36.91 12.27
C LYS A 84 -2.31 -37.65 13.46
N THR A 85 -3.05 -37.67 14.57
CA THR A 85 -2.93 -38.72 15.58
C THR A 85 -3.26 -40.04 14.90
N THR A 86 -2.26 -40.89 14.72
CA THR A 86 -2.49 -42.32 14.53
C THR A 86 -1.70 -43.05 15.61
N ALA A 87 -2.43 -43.95 16.27
CA ALA A 87 -2.08 -44.74 17.43
C ALA A 87 -0.84 -45.65 17.26
#